data_AF-A0A1G6MJ32-F1
#
_entry.id   AF-A0A1G6MJ32-F1
#
_cell.length_a   1.000
_cell.length_b   1.000
_cell.length_c   1.000
_cell.angle_alpha   90.00
_cell.angle_beta   90.00
_cell.angle_gamma   90.00
#
_symmetry.space_group_name_H-M   'P 1'
#
loop_
_entity.id
_entity.type
_entity.pdbx_description
1 polymer ?
#
loop_
_entity_poly.entity_id
_entity_poly.type
_entity_poly.pdbx_seq_one_letter_code
_entity_poly.pdbx_strand_id
1 'polypeptide(L)' 'MAPYYTDDGVELNPDLFPKPQLCFSCAKDDDPNEEILCNLTRLDENEAPEFICFAYENKYKK' A
#
# COMPACT_ATOMS: atom_id res chain seq x y z
N MET A 1 7.17 -16.75 -1.38
CA MET A 1 6.29 -15.94 -2.25
C MET A 1 7.10 -15.51 -3.44
N ALA A 2 6.50 -15.48 -4.64
CA ALA A 2 7.17 -14.93 -5.81
C ALA A 2 7.21 -13.39 -5.69
N PRO A 3 8.27 -12.74 -6.20
CA PRO A 3 8.31 -11.28 -6.28
C PRO A 3 7.20 -10.73 -7.20
N TYR A 4 6.75 -9.51 -6.90
CA TYR A 4 5.81 -8.75 -7.73
C TYR A 4 6.61 -7.85 -8.69
N TYR A 5 6.00 -7.54 -9.84
CA TYR A 5 6.64 -6.74 -10.89
C TYR A 5 5.67 -5.65 -11.35
N THR A 6 6.22 -4.50 -11.76
CA THR A 6 5.45 -3.48 -12.50
C THR A 6 5.09 -4.00 -13.89
N ASP A 7 4.21 -3.27 -14.60
CA ASP A 7 3.85 -3.59 -15.99
C ASP A 7 5.06 -3.54 -16.96
N ASP A 8 6.14 -2.85 -16.57
CA ASP A 8 7.41 -2.78 -17.30
C ASP A 8 8.40 -3.89 -16.90
N GLY A 9 8.00 -4.82 -16.02
CA GLY A 9 8.82 -5.95 -15.57
C GLY A 9 9.88 -5.59 -14.53
N VAL A 10 9.77 -4.43 -13.87
CA VAL A 10 10.67 -4.04 -12.79
C VAL A 10 10.24 -4.73 -11.50
N GLU A 11 11.18 -5.43 -10.86
CA GLU A 11 10.92 -6.06 -9.58
C GLU A 11 10.63 -5.01 -8.51
N LEU A 12 9.56 -5.27 -7.77
CA LEU A 12 8.99 -4.35 -6.83
C LEU A 12 9.74 -4.45 -5.50
N ASN A 13 10.44 -3.38 -5.13
CA ASN A 13 11.08 -3.26 -3.82
C ASN A 13 10.21 -2.37 -2.90
N PRO A 14 9.49 -2.94 -1.92
CA PRO A 14 8.63 -2.18 -1.02
C PRO A 14 9.38 -1.20 -0.11
N ASP A 15 10.70 -1.32 0.05
CA ASP A 15 11.53 -0.40 0.84
C ASP A 15 11.77 0.94 0.11
N LEU A 16 11.66 0.96 -1.22
CA LEU A 16 11.81 2.19 -2.02
C LEU A 16 10.57 3.09 -1.97
N PHE A 17 9.44 2.53 -1.54
CA PHE A 17 8.16 3.21 -1.50
C PHE A 17 7.62 3.14 -0.07
N PRO A 18 8.06 3.99 0.87
CA PRO A 18 7.65 3.87 2.27
C PRO A 18 6.13 4.04 2.43
N LYS A 19 5.54 3.30 3.38
CA LYS A 19 4.11 3.38 3.68
C LYS A 19 3.77 4.80 4.18
N PRO A 20 2.77 5.50 3.60
CA PRO A 20 2.35 6.82 4.07
C PRO A 20 1.89 6.79 5.53
N GLN A 21 2.10 7.89 6.26
CA GLN A 21 1.80 7.94 7.70
C GLN A 21 0.33 7.61 8.02
N LEU A 22 -0.60 8.01 7.15
CA LEU A 22 -2.04 7.73 7.29
C LEU A 22 -2.36 6.23 7.25
N CYS A 23 -1.57 5.43 6.51
CA CYS A 23 -1.82 4.00 6.37
C CYS A 23 -1.55 3.22 7.66
N PHE A 24 -0.67 3.70 8.56
CA PHE A 24 -0.42 3.05 9.85
C PHE A 24 -1.64 3.06 10.79
N SER A 25 -2.62 3.91 10.52
CA SER A 25 -3.91 3.92 11.21
C SER A 25 -4.99 3.10 10.50
N CYS A 26 -4.68 2.40 9.41
CA CYS A 26 -5.64 1.55 8.71
C CYS A 26 -6.03 0.33 9.58
N ALA A 27 -7.32 -0.02 9.60
CA ALA A 27 -7.88 -1.20 10.29
C ALA A 27 -7.18 -2.50 9.91
N LYS A 28 -6.68 -2.59 8.67
CA LYS A 28 -6.04 -3.78 8.12
C LYS A 28 -4.53 -3.66 7.96
N ASP A 29 -3.90 -2.65 8.57
CA ASP A 29 -2.46 -2.39 8.45
C ASP A 29 -1.60 -3.61 8.85
N ASP A 30 -2.09 -4.38 9.82
CA ASP A 30 -1.43 -5.54 10.42
C ASP A 30 -1.96 -6.89 9.85
N ASP A 31 -2.83 -6.88 8.83
CA ASP A 31 -3.36 -8.11 8.20
C ASP A 31 -2.43 -8.60 7.08
N PRO A 32 -1.77 -9.77 7.24
CA PRO A 32 -0.85 -10.29 6.22
C PRO A 32 -1.54 -10.62 4.89
N ASN A 33 -2.86 -10.81 4.87
CA ASN A 33 -3.61 -11.04 3.63
C ASN A 33 -3.76 -9.76 2.79
N GLU A 34 -3.56 -8.59 3.40
CA GLU A 34 -3.73 -7.28 2.78
C GLU A 34 -2.39 -6.64 2.39
N GLU A 35 -1.26 -7.23 2.81
CA GLU A 35 0.09 -6.71 2.55
C GLU A 35 0.37 -6.55 1.05
N ILE A 36 -0.04 -7.53 0.25
CA ILE A 36 0.14 -7.52 -1.21
C ILE A 36 -0.66 -6.36 -1.83
N LEU A 37 -1.94 -6.26 -1.49
CA LEU A 37 -2.83 -5.21 -2.00
C LEU A 37 -2.33 -3.83 -1.58
N CYS A 38 -1.91 -3.67 -0.33
CA CYS A 38 -1.32 -2.43 0.17
C CYS A 38 -0.06 -2.03 -0.61
N ASN A 39 0.82 -2.98 -0.90
CA ASN A 39 2.04 -2.71 -1.68
C ASN A 39 1.69 -2.28 -3.11
N LEU A 40 0.73 -2.94 -3.76
CA LEU A 40 0.29 -2.61 -5.12
C LEU A 40 -0.34 -1.21 -5.19
N THR A 41 -1.30 -0.92 -4.32
CA THR A 41 -1.94 0.41 -4.25
C THR A 41 -0.94 1.52 -3.97
N ARG A 42 0.03 1.27 -3.08
CA ARG A 42 1.07 2.26 -2.75
C ARG A 42 1.94 2.63 -3.95
N LEU A 43 2.19 1.70 -4.87
CA LEU A 43 2.97 1.98 -6.07
C LEU A 43 2.16 2.69 -7.13
N ASP A 44 0.92 2.24 -7.34
CA ASP A 44 -0.01 2.84 -8.30
C ASP A 44 -0.20 4.32 -7.97
N GLU A 45 -0.34 4.62 -6.68
CA GLU A 45 -0.51 5.98 -6.17
C GLU A 45 0.81 6.75 -6.00
N ASN A 46 1.99 6.15 -6.23
CA ASN A 46 3.29 6.82 -5.99
C ASN A 46 3.52 8.02 -6.93
N GLU A 47 3.00 7.95 -8.15
CA GLU A 47 3.05 9.05 -9.13
C GLU A 47 1.73 9.82 -9.23
N ALA A 48 0.73 9.43 -8.42
CA ALA A 48 -0.57 10.10 -8.43
C ALA A 48 -0.46 11.49 -7.79
N PRO A 49 -1.18 12.50 -8.32
CA PRO A 49 -1.15 13.86 -7.79
C PRO A 49 -1.78 13.97 -6.39
N GLU A 50 -2.65 13.03 -6.02
CA GLU A 50 -3.34 12.97 -4.74
C GLU A 50 -3.40 11.50 -4.27
N PHE A 51 -3.22 11.25 -2.96
CA PHE A 51 -3.38 9.91 -2.39
C PHE A 51 -4.87 9.64 -2.10
N ILE A 52 -5.47 8.68 -2.80
CA ILE A 52 -6.89 8.38 -2.64
C ILE A 52 -7.12 7.06 -1.89
N CYS A 53 -7.63 7.17 -0.66
CA CYS A 53 -7.88 6.01 0.20
C CYS A 53 -9.39 5.78 0.39
N PHE A 54 -10.02 5.16 -0.60
CA PHE A 54 -11.48 4.97 -0.64
C PHE A 54 -12.02 4.09 0.50
N ALA A 55 -11.43 2.91 0.68
CA ALA A 55 -11.84 1.92 1.68
C ALA A 55 -11.12 2.08 3.02
N TYR A 56 -10.60 3.28 3.29
CA TYR A 56 -9.85 3.55 4.51
C TYR A 56 -10.74 3.48 5.74
N GLU A 57 -10.45 2.53 6.64
CA GLU A 57 -11.03 2.47 7.97
C GLU A 57 -9.95 2.78 9.00
N ASN A 58 -10.22 3.72 9.90
CA ASN A 58 -9.26 4.07 10.95
C ASN A 58 -9.42 3.11 12.14
N LYS A 59 -8.37 2.36 12.49
CA LYS A 59 -8.36 1.40 13.61
C LYS A 59 -8.57 2.04 14.99
N TYR A 60 -8.46 3.36 15.08
CA TYR A 60 -8.67 4.15 16.29
C TYR A 60 -9.99 4.92 16.29
N LYS A 61 -10.79 4.88 15.22
CA LYS A 61 -12.16 5.41 15.26
C LYS A 61 -13.03 4.47 16.09
N LYS A 62 -13.69 5.04 17.11
CA LYS A 62 -14.71 4.36 17.92
C LYS A 62 -16.03 4.25 17.17
#